data_AF-B7Q6L1-F1
#
_entry.id   AF-B7Q6L1-F1
#
_cell.length_a   1.000
_cell.length_b   1.000
_cell.length_c   1.000
_cell.angle_alpha   90.00
_cell.angle_beta   90.00
_cell.angle_gamma   90.00
#
_symmetry.space_group_name_H-M   'P 1'
#
loop_
_entity.id
_entity.type
_entity.pdbx_description
1 polymer ?
#
loop_
_entity_poly.entity_id
_entity_poly.type
_entity_poly.pdbx_seq_one_letter_code
_entity_poly.pdbx_strand_id
1 'polypeptide(L)'
;MTPMLLWTIVATVALWQFPSARSQNCSDIHLRYHENHTLCKSEAGCKLQVTGIEENMKQFILKLHNHYRNLIASGNETNMPPASNMLEMEWDDDLARVAQAHASQCEFEHDCPACRRMEKFSDVGQNLCLDRTTRDNPQPDWESCIRRWYDEVTLFPNSTRSPFQFDVVTGHFTQMVWATTWKIGCGYARYPSKDHPFVYDLLYTCDYGPGGNFIGGDMYEDGEACSQCPEGTCCGGSCDEQGIESRFKSLCKPTTPDGPSTAVSKNGLIWACLFNNETQESCKITDDPPQAFKHRTLFSSGFLETVVEGGQRAEVTFSRLIKGGTTPFCMTIEYSKGPNMAGERSNSTLRLLLTSPALPLFQVDAEMGRGVSGQQTYGFSMDISLPVQIGFSFSVPENSTAQYFSIYKVVNTHGACQY
;
A
#
# COMPACT_ATOMS: atom_id res chain seq x y z
N MET A 1 63.57 -18.60 45.08
CA MET A 1 62.11 -18.67 44.85
C MET A 1 61.71 -17.43 44.05
N THR A 2 61.65 -17.56 42.74
CA THR A 2 61.24 -16.52 41.78
C THR A 2 59.82 -16.85 41.31
N PRO A 3 58.86 -15.90 41.27
CA PRO A 3 57.51 -16.20 40.83
C PRO A 3 57.43 -16.17 39.30
N MET A 4 56.87 -17.24 38.72
CA MET A 4 56.46 -17.31 37.31
C MET A 4 55.19 -16.46 37.12
N LEU A 5 55.23 -15.50 36.20
CA LEU A 5 54.02 -14.86 35.66
C LEU A 5 53.42 -15.76 34.58
N LEU A 6 52.21 -16.26 34.82
CA LEU A 6 51.34 -16.85 33.78
C LEU A 6 50.71 -15.71 32.98
N TRP A 7 50.95 -15.67 31.66
CA TRP A 7 50.20 -14.83 30.74
C TRP A 7 48.94 -15.57 30.31
N THR A 8 47.77 -15.12 30.77
CA THR A 8 46.47 -15.55 30.24
C THR A 8 46.22 -14.84 28.91
N ILE A 9 46.28 -15.58 27.81
CA ILE A 9 45.85 -15.11 26.49
C ILE A 9 44.33 -15.05 26.50
N VAL A 10 43.77 -13.84 26.62
CA VAL A 10 42.35 -13.59 26.39
C VAL A 10 42.13 -13.55 24.89
N ALA A 11 41.63 -14.65 24.32
CA ALA A 11 41.18 -14.69 22.94
C ALA A 11 39.87 -13.89 22.83
N THR A 12 39.95 -12.65 22.37
CA THR A 12 38.76 -11.88 21.96
C THR A 12 38.19 -12.52 20.70
N VAL A 13 37.11 -13.29 20.86
CA VAL A 13 36.27 -13.72 19.73
C VAL A 13 35.60 -12.45 19.21
N ALA A 14 36.17 -11.87 18.15
CA ALA A 14 35.47 -10.87 17.36
C ALA A 14 34.23 -11.53 16.77
N LEU A 15 33.05 -11.14 17.24
CA LEU A 15 31.78 -11.46 16.60
C LEU A 15 31.77 -10.73 15.26
N TRP A 16 32.22 -11.41 14.21
CA TRP A 16 31.94 -10.98 12.85
C TRP A 16 30.44 -11.12 12.65
N GLN A 17 29.71 -10.00 12.69
CA GLN A 17 28.37 -9.95 12.12
C GLN A 17 28.55 -10.22 10.63
N PHE A 18 28.23 -11.45 10.21
CA PHE A 18 28.15 -11.76 8.80
C PHE A 18 27.02 -10.91 8.22
N PRO A 19 27.26 -10.10 7.17
CA PRO A 19 26.17 -9.46 6.46
C PRO A 19 25.23 -10.57 5.97
N SER A 20 23.96 -10.45 6.34
CA SER A 20 22.90 -11.37 5.89
C SER A 20 23.04 -11.58 4.38
N ALA A 21 23.20 -12.84 3.96
CA ALA A 21 23.42 -13.16 2.56
C ALA A 21 22.23 -12.66 1.73
N ARG A 22 22.44 -11.64 0.90
CA ARG A 22 21.40 -11.01 0.10
C ARG A 22 20.91 -11.98 -0.99
N SER A 23 19.60 -12.16 -1.11
CA SER A 23 19.01 -12.94 -2.20
C SER A 23 19.37 -12.35 -3.57
N GLN A 24 19.79 -13.18 -4.53
CA GLN A 24 20.16 -12.78 -5.90
C GLN A 24 19.00 -12.18 -6.73
N ASN A 25 17.75 -12.24 -6.24
CA ASN A 25 16.53 -11.85 -6.99
C ASN A 25 15.78 -10.64 -6.41
N CYS A 26 16.38 -9.88 -5.51
CA CYS A 26 15.74 -8.69 -4.94
C CYS A 26 15.82 -7.50 -5.91
N SER A 27 14.68 -7.04 -6.44
CA SER A 27 14.62 -5.87 -7.31
C SER A 27 14.79 -4.54 -6.57
N ASP A 28 15.34 -3.54 -7.26
CA ASP A 28 15.62 -2.20 -6.73
C ASP A 28 14.42 -1.53 -6.07
N ILE A 29 13.21 -1.76 -6.60
CA ILE A 29 11.98 -1.18 -6.03
C ILE A 29 11.69 -1.68 -4.60
N HIS A 30 11.98 -2.94 -4.28
CA HIS A 30 11.79 -3.47 -2.93
C HIS A 30 12.84 -2.90 -1.96
N LEU A 31 14.07 -2.69 -2.45
CA LEU A 31 15.16 -2.09 -1.68
C LEU A 31 14.94 -0.60 -1.41
N ARG A 32 14.20 0.08 -2.28
CA ARG A 32 13.72 1.44 -2.01
C ARG A 32 12.82 1.48 -0.78
N TYR A 33 11.98 0.47 -0.59
CA TYR A 33 11.04 0.43 0.53
C TYR A 33 11.73 0.02 1.82
N HIS A 34 12.55 -1.03 1.80
CA HIS A 34 13.28 -1.47 2.98
C HIS A 34 14.53 -2.30 2.63
N GLU A 35 15.63 -2.14 3.36
CA GLU A 35 16.87 -2.89 3.15
C GLU A 35 16.68 -4.40 3.37
N ASN A 36 15.81 -4.75 4.33
CA ASN A 36 15.43 -6.12 4.68
C ASN A 36 14.01 -6.46 4.20
N HIS A 37 13.61 -5.93 3.05
CA HIS A 37 12.32 -6.27 2.45
C HIS A 37 12.15 -7.80 2.37
N THR A 38 10.94 -8.30 2.59
CA THR A 38 10.66 -9.74 2.79
C THR A 38 11.09 -10.58 1.58
N LEU A 39 10.89 -10.06 0.37
CA LEU A 39 11.38 -10.65 -0.88
C LEU A 39 12.91 -10.63 -1.06
N CYS A 40 13.61 -9.88 -0.23
CA CYS A 40 15.06 -9.68 -0.29
C CYS A 40 15.83 -10.43 0.80
N LYS A 41 15.10 -10.98 1.78
CA LYS A 41 15.65 -11.87 2.81
C LYS A 41 16.26 -13.11 2.16
N SER A 42 17.28 -13.65 2.82
CA SER A 42 17.99 -14.89 2.45
C SER A 42 17.10 -16.12 2.55
N GLU A 43 17.70 -17.28 2.26
CA GLU A 43 17.12 -18.60 2.55
C GLU A 43 16.55 -18.71 3.98
N ALA A 44 15.51 -19.54 4.08
CA ALA A 44 14.75 -19.78 5.30
C ALA A 44 15.63 -20.18 6.50
N GLY A 45 15.35 -19.60 7.68
CA GLY A 45 16.00 -19.99 8.95
C GLY A 45 15.58 -21.37 9.49
N CYS A 46 14.95 -22.20 8.65
CA CYS A 46 14.31 -23.46 9.01
C CYS A 46 14.39 -24.46 7.86
N LYS A 47 14.19 -25.75 8.18
CA LYS A 47 14.03 -26.79 7.15
C LYS A 47 12.58 -26.82 6.66
N LEU A 48 12.29 -26.09 5.59
CA LEU A 48 11.00 -26.14 4.91
C LEU A 48 10.70 -27.56 4.41
N GLN A 49 9.47 -28.02 4.62
CA GLN A 49 9.02 -29.34 4.16
C GLN A 49 7.90 -29.25 3.12
N VAL A 50 6.97 -28.31 3.30
CA VAL A 50 5.89 -28.02 2.34
C VAL A 50 5.77 -26.50 2.23
N THR A 51 5.64 -25.99 1.01
CA THR A 51 5.46 -24.56 0.73
C THR A 51 4.50 -24.36 -0.45
N GLY A 52 3.96 -23.15 -0.57
CA GLY A 52 3.08 -22.78 -1.66
C GLY A 52 1.62 -23.15 -1.39
N ILE A 53 0.76 -22.69 -2.29
CA ILE A 53 -0.69 -22.89 -2.25
C ILE A 53 -1.13 -23.37 -3.63
N GLU A 54 -1.87 -24.47 -3.66
CA GLU A 54 -2.49 -24.98 -4.88
C GLU A 54 -3.59 -24.03 -5.39
N GLU A 55 -3.82 -23.99 -6.70
CA GLU A 55 -4.74 -23.02 -7.32
C GLU A 55 -6.18 -23.14 -6.81
N ASN A 56 -6.68 -24.37 -6.62
CA ASN A 56 -7.99 -24.62 -6.00
C ASN A 56 -8.09 -24.03 -4.58
N MET A 57 -7.00 -24.04 -3.82
CA MET A 57 -6.95 -23.52 -2.47
C MET A 57 -6.90 -21.99 -2.46
N LYS A 58 -6.21 -21.34 -3.42
CA LYS A 58 -6.29 -19.88 -3.59
C LYS A 58 -7.73 -19.43 -3.81
N GLN A 59 -8.46 -20.12 -4.69
CA GLN A 59 -9.88 -19.84 -4.96
C GLN A 59 -10.76 -20.09 -3.72
N PHE A 60 -10.46 -21.13 -2.94
CA PHE A 60 -11.16 -21.41 -1.68
C PHE A 60 -10.95 -20.30 -0.65
N ILE A 61 -9.70 -19.87 -0.44
CA ILE A 61 -9.33 -18.78 0.47
C ILE A 61 -10.06 -17.50 0.07
N LEU A 62 -9.98 -17.11 -1.21
CA LEU A 62 -10.63 -15.92 -1.74
C LEU A 62 -12.14 -15.95 -1.53
N LYS A 63 -12.77 -17.09 -1.86
CA LYS A 63 -14.20 -17.30 -1.68
C LYS A 63 -14.60 -17.17 -0.20
N LEU A 64 -13.81 -17.69 0.72
CA LEU A 64 -14.13 -17.63 2.15
C LEU A 64 -14.02 -16.21 2.71
N HIS A 65 -13.04 -15.42 2.28
CA HIS A 65 -12.96 -14.00 2.60
C HIS A 65 -14.17 -13.23 2.09
N ASN A 66 -14.52 -13.41 0.81
CA ASN A 66 -15.69 -12.74 0.23
C ASN A 66 -17.02 -13.23 0.83
N HIS A 67 -17.11 -14.48 1.29
CA HIS A 67 -18.27 -14.96 2.02
C HIS A 67 -18.49 -14.16 3.30
N TYR A 68 -17.45 -13.99 4.12
CA TYR A 68 -17.52 -13.23 5.37
C TYR A 68 -17.77 -11.73 5.14
N ARG A 69 -17.13 -11.13 4.12
CA ARG A 69 -17.41 -9.74 3.72
C ARG A 69 -18.87 -9.56 3.30
N ASN A 70 -19.42 -10.52 2.53
CA ASN A 70 -20.82 -10.48 2.11
C ASN A 70 -21.78 -10.66 3.31
N LEU A 71 -21.43 -11.47 4.31
CA LEU A 71 -22.22 -11.59 5.55
C LEU A 71 -22.33 -10.26 6.30
N ILE A 72 -21.22 -9.52 6.44
CA ILE A 72 -21.23 -8.16 6.98
C ILE A 72 -22.08 -7.24 6.10
N ALA A 73 -21.76 -7.14 4.81
CA ALA A 73 -22.39 -6.19 3.90
C ALA A 73 -23.91 -6.36 3.82
N SER A 74 -24.39 -7.60 3.80
CA SER A 74 -25.82 -7.94 3.77
C SER A 74 -26.55 -7.74 5.10
N GLY A 75 -25.86 -7.41 6.19
CA GLY A 75 -26.45 -7.28 7.52
C GLY A 75 -26.84 -8.62 8.17
N ASN A 76 -26.23 -9.73 7.72
CA ASN A 76 -26.46 -11.07 8.25
C ASN A 76 -25.53 -11.44 9.43
N GLU A 77 -24.58 -10.57 9.77
CA GLU A 77 -23.78 -10.67 11.00
C GLU A 77 -24.40 -9.78 12.08
N THR A 78 -24.90 -10.39 13.16
CA THR A 78 -25.67 -9.68 14.19
C THR A 78 -24.87 -8.66 15.00
N ASN A 79 -23.54 -8.83 15.10
CA ASN A 79 -22.69 -7.93 15.90
C ASN A 79 -22.29 -6.66 15.14
N MET A 80 -22.60 -6.57 13.83
CA MET A 80 -22.13 -5.51 12.96
C MET A 80 -23.28 -4.91 12.13
N PRO A 81 -23.27 -3.59 11.86
CA PRO A 81 -24.19 -2.99 10.90
C PRO A 81 -23.88 -3.44 9.46
N PRO A 82 -24.85 -3.35 8.54
CA PRO A 82 -24.60 -3.59 7.12
C PRO A 82 -23.66 -2.53 6.54
N ALA A 83 -22.85 -2.95 5.57
CA ALA A 83 -21.86 -2.12 4.90
C ALA A 83 -22.33 -1.74 3.48
N SER A 84 -22.32 -0.45 3.18
CA SER A 84 -22.82 0.09 1.91
C SER A 84 -21.78 0.14 0.78
N ASN A 85 -20.49 0.06 1.11
CA ASN A 85 -19.36 0.25 0.17
C ASN A 85 -18.34 -0.91 0.15
N MET A 86 -18.71 -2.08 0.67
CA MET A 86 -17.79 -3.23 0.83
C MET A 86 -17.36 -3.81 -0.53
N LEU A 87 -16.06 -3.73 -0.87
CA LEU A 87 -15.54 -4.28 -2.13
C LEU A 87 -15.48 -5.82 -2.11
N GLU A 88 -15.71 -6.46 -3.26
CA GLU A 88 -15.35 -7.86 -3.51
C GLU A 88 -13.82 -7.94 -3.65
N MET A 89 -13.18 -8.84 -2.89
CA MET A 89 -11.75 -9.10 -3.02
C MET A 89 -11.45 -9.95 -4.26
N GLU A 90 -10.27 -9.72 -4.84
CA GLU A 90 -9.67 -10.53 -5.89
C GLU A 90 -8.28 -11.03 -5.46
N TRP A 91 -7.87 -12.17 -6.03
CA TRP A 91 -6.53 -12.69 -5.77
C TRP A 91 -5.45 -11.83 -6.44
N ASP A 92 -4.33 -11.68 -5.77
CA ASP A 92 -3.15 -10.97 -6.27
C ASP A 92 -1.87 -11.79 -6.06
N ASP A 93 -1.22 -12.16 -7.15
CA ASP A 93 -0.05 -13.04 -7.11
C ASP A 93 1.22 -12.37 -6.56
N ASP A 94 1.33 -11.03 -6.61
CA ASP A 94 2.48 -10.37 -5.97
C ASP A 94 2.32 -10.34 -4.44
N LEU A 95 1.11 -10.05 -3.94
CA LEU A 95 0.83 -10.19 -2.51
C LEU A 95 1.07 -11.63 -2.06
N ALA A 96 0.63 -12.62 -2.84
CA ALA A 96 0.88 -14.03 -2.54
C ALA A 96 2.38 -14.36 -2.52
N ARG A 97 3.17 -13.76 -3.42
CA ARG A 97 4.62 -13.94 -3.47
C ARG A 97 5.32 -13.37 -2.23
N VAL A 98 4.90 -12.21 -1.75
CA VAL A 98 5.40 -11.62 -0.50
C VAL A 98 4.99 -12.46 0.70
N ALA A 99 3.70 -12.80 0.81
CA ALA A 99 3.16 -13.64 1.87
C ALA A 99 3.82 -15.03 1.92
N GLN A 100 4.13 -15.62 0.76
CA GLN A 100 4.86 -16.89 0.69
C GLN A 100 6.32 -16.74 1.11
N ALA A 101 6.99 -15.66 0.71
CA ALA A 101 8.35 -15.37 1.17
C ALA A 101 8.39 -15.17 2.69
N HIS A 102 7.37 -14.52 3.26
CA HIS A 102 7.17 -14.37 4.70
C HIS A 102 6.99 -15.73 5.39
N ALA A 103 6.00 -16.52 4.98
CA ALA A 103 5.74 -17.84 5.58
C ALA A 103 6.97 -18.74 5.53
N SER A 104 7.77 -18.63 4.46
CA SER A 104 9.01 -19.39 4.27
C SER A 104 10.11 -19.02 5.27
N GLN A 105 10.02 -17.90 6.00
CA GLN A 105 10.98 -17.54 7.04
C GLN A 105 10.78 -18.34 8.34
N CYS A 106 9.64 -19.01 8.51
CA CYS A 106 9.34 -19.81 9.70
C CYS A 106 9.37 -19.01 11.02
N GLU A 107 8.85 -17.79 10.95
CA GLU A 107 8.72 -16.87 12.07
C GLU A 107 7.24 -16.45 12.18
N PHE A 108 6.60 -16.81 13.30
CA PHE A 108 5.21 -16.42 13.57
C PHE A 108 5.18 -15.03 14.21
N GLU A 109 5.59 -14.04 13.43
CA GLU A 109 5.60 -12.63 13.77
C GLU A 109 5.36 -11.85 12.48
N HIS A 110 4.71 -10.68 12.55
CA HIS A 110 4.54 -9.84 11.38
C HIS A 110 5.89 -9.31 10.89
N ASP A 111 6.08 -9.28 9.58
CA ASP A 111 7.11 -8.43 9.01
C ASP A 111 6.73 -6.94 9.10
N CYS A 112 7.76 -6.08 9.00
CA CYS A 112 7.56 -4.65 9.09
C CYS A 112 6.68 -4.14 7.93
N PRO A 113 5.86 -3.09 8.10
CA PRO A 113 5.01 -2.58 7.02
C PRO A 113 5.78 -2.23 5.73
N ALA A 114 6.96 -1.61 5.86
CA ALA A 114 7.83 -1.30 4.73
C ALA A 114 8.46 -2.56 4.08
N CYS A 115 8.55 -3.66 4.82
CA CYS A 115 9.16 -4.91 4.38
C CYS A 115 8.25 -5.71 3.42
N ARG A 116 6.95 -5.45 3.43
CA ARG A 116 5.93 -6.08 2.57
C ARG A 116 5.29 -5.11 1.57
N ARG A 117 5.82 -3.89 1.49
CA ARG A 117 5.27 -2.86 0.60
C ARG A 117 5.47 -3.24 -0.86
N MET A 118 4.46 -2.94 -1.69
CA MET A 118 4.50 -3.20 -3.13
C MET A 118 4.34 -1.89 -3.90
N GLU A 119 4.75 -1.86 -5.17
CA GLU A 119 4.56 -0.67 -6.02
C GLU A 119 3.08 -0.27 -6.10
N LYS A 120 2.21 -1.27 -6.27
CA LYS A 120 0.76 -1.11 -6.38
C LYS A 120 0.02 -0.79 -5.09
N PHE A 121 0.67 -0.91 -3.93
CA PHE A 121 0.07 -0.66 -2.62
C PHE A 121 1.05 0.08 -1.72
N SER A 122 0.75 1.34 -1.40
CA SER A 122 1.54 2.13 -0.44
C SER A 122 1.63 1.43 0.92
N ASP A 123 0.56 0.72 1.28
CA ASP A 123 0.39 -0.01 2.54
C ASP A 123 -0.23 -1.37 2.26
N VAL A 124 0.32 -2.41 2.89
CA VAL A 124 -0.13 -3.80 2.75
C VAL A 124 -0.44 -4.34 4.14
N GLY A 125 -1.69 -4.77 4.36
CA GLY A 125 -2.13 -5.43 5.59
C GLY A 125 -1.65 -6.87 5.67
N GLN A 126 -1.70 -7.51 6.84
CA GLN A 126 -1.28 -8.91 6.99
C GLN A 126 -2.02 -9.59 8.13
N ASN A 127 -2.51 -10.81 7.89
CA ASN A 127 -3.00 -11.72 8.92
C ASN A 127 -2.10 -12.95 8.97
N LEU A 128 -1.81 -13.42 10.17
CA LEU A 128 -1.04 -14.63 10.42
C LEU A 128 -1.86 -15.64 11.20
N CYS A 129 -1.63 -16.92 10.92
CA CYS A 129 -2.19 -18.02 11.69
C CYS A 129 -1.12 -19.11 11.83
N LEU A 130 -1.03 -19.68 13.02
CA LEU A 130 -0.12 -20.78 13.34
C LEU A 130 -0.92 -21.97 13.85
N ASP A 131 -0.76 -23.11 13.19
CA ASP A 131 -1.22 -24.40 13.68
C ASP A 131 -0.07 -25.35 13.92
N ARG A 132 -0.32 -26.38 14.74
CA ARG A 132 0.66 -27.40 15.08
C ARG A 132 0.10 -28.79 14.89
N THR A 133 0.94 -29.71 14.44
CA THR A 133 0.54 -31.09 14.23
C THR A 133 1.69 -32.08 14.33
N THR A 134 1.38 -33.28 14.80
CA THR A 134 2.29 -34.44 14.78
C THR A 134 2.09 -35.30 13.53
N ARG A 135 1.07 -35.00 12.70
CA ARG A 135 0.81 -35.74 11.47
C ARG A 135 1.93 -35.50 10.47
N ASP A 136 2.34 -36.57 9.79
CA ASP A 136 3.18 -36.44 8.62
C ASP A 136 2.31 -36.02 7.42
N ASN A 137 2.73 -34.97 6.72
CA ASN A 137 2.05 -34.36 5.57
C ASN A 137 0.54 -34.00 5.77
N PRO A 138 0.18 -33.15 6.74
CA PRO A 138 -1.18 -32.62 6.88
C PRO A 138 -1.54 -31.74 5.68
N GLN A 139 -2.79 -31.83 5.22
CA GLN A 139 -3.35 -30.81 4.32
C GLN A 139 -3.53 -29.50 5.09
N PRO A 140 -3.24 -28.33 4.47
CA PRO A 140 -3.42 -27.05 5.14
C PRO A 140 -4.91 -26.76 5.41
N ASP A 141 -5.26 -26.60 6.69
CA ASP A 141 -6.61 -26.21 7.13
C ASP A 141 -6.82 -24.68 7.08
N TRP A 142 -6.92 -24.14 5.86
CA TRP A 142 -7.19 -22.72 5.65
C TRP A 142 -8.53 -22.26 6.25
N GLU A 143 -9.54 -23.13 6.24
CA GLU A 143 -10.87 -22.81 6.78
C GLU A 143 -10.79 -22.49 8.28
N SER A 144 -10.08 -23.32 9.06
CA SER A 144 -9.90 -23.11 10.49
C SER A 144 -9.20 -21.79 10.82
N CYS A 145 -8.14 -21.44 10.07
CA CYS A 145 -7.43 -20.16 10.26
C CYS A 145 -8.32 -18.96 9.94
N ILE A 146 -8.96 -18.96 8.76
CA ILE A 146 -9.78 -17.82 8.31
C ILE A 146 -11.03 -17.66 9.18
N ARG A 147 -11.65 -18.77 9.62
CA ARG A 147 -12.76 -18.73 10.57
C ARG A 147 -12.34 -18.14 11.91
N ARG A 148 -11.19 -18.53 12.47
CA ARG A 148 -10.68 -17.93 13.73
C ARG A 148 -10.48 -16.42 13.61
N TRP A 149 -9.92 -15.95 12.49
CA TRP A 149 -9.80 -14.51 12.24
C TRP A 149 -11.17 -13.84 12.19
N TYR A 150 -12.16 -14.43 11.52
CA TYR A 150 -13.51 -13.86 11.46
C TYR A 150 -14.23 -13.87 12.81
N ASP A 151 -14.12 -14.95 13.59
CA ASP A 151 -14.79 -15.14 14.87
C ASP A 151 -14.43 -14.07 15.91
N GLU A 152 -13.32 -13.33 15.71
CA GLU A 152 -12.99 -12.14 16.51
C GLU A 152 -14.07 -11.05 16.44
N VAL A 153 -15.00 -11.09 15.46
CA VAL A 153 -16.20 -10.24 15.41
C VAL A 153 -17.00 -10.27 16.71
N THR A 154 -16.99 -11.40 17.42
CA THR A 154 -17.69 -11.56 18.71
C THR A 154 -17.07 -10.74 19.84
N LEU A 155 -15.82 -10.31 19.68
CA LEU A 155 -15.07 -9.49 20.62
C LEU A 155 -14.95 -8.04 20.16
N PHE A 156 -15.30 -7.73 18.91
CA PHE A 156 -15.13 -6.41 18.33
C PHE A 156 -16.23 -5.43 18.77
N PRO A 157 -15.88 -4.31 19.43
CA PRO A 157 -16.86 -3.31 19.80
C PRO A 157 -17.24 -2.44 18.59
N ASN A 158 -18.46 -2.58 18.06
CA ASN A 158 -18.93 -1.81 16.90
C ASN A 158 -18.75 -0.28 17.04
N SER A 159 -18.78 0.27 18.26
CA SER A 159 -18.52 1.70 18.52
C SER A 159 -17.12 2.18 18.13
N THR A 160 -16.16 1.28 17.91
CA THR A 160 -14.79 1.62 17.51
C THR A 160 -14.52 1.35 16.03
N ARG A 161 -15.56 1.23 15.21
CA ARG A 161 -15.47 1.02 13.76
C ARG A 161 -15.16 2.30 12.98
N SER A 162 -15.70 3.43 13.48
CA SER A 162 -15.68 4.75 12.85
C SER A 162 -15.87 5.84 13.92
N PRO A 163 -14.83 6.62 14.28
CA PRO A 163 -13.44 6.44 13.88
C PRO A 163 -12.87 5.13 14.44
N PHE A 164 -12.06 4.44 13.62
CA PHE A 164 -11.50 3.14 13.94
C PHE A 164 -10.51 3.22 15.10
N GLN A 165 -10.64 2.30 16.07
CA GLN A 165 -9.64 2.08 17.12
C GLN A 165 -9.10 0.66 17.00
N PHE A 166 -7.79 0.54 16.87
CA PHE A 166 -7.13 -0.74 16.70
C PHE A 166 -7.02 -1.50 18.03
N ASP A 167 -7.38 -2.78 18.00
CA ASP A 167 -7.13 -3.75 19.07
C ASP A 167 -6.46 -4.98 18.46
N VAL A 168 -5.38 -5.44 19.08
CA VAL A 168 -4.60 -6.62 18.66
C VAL A 168 -5.43 -7.91 18.68
N VAL A 169 -6.49 -7.97 19.50
CA VAL A 169 -7.36 -9.15 19.64
C VAL A 169 -8.32 -9.29 18.46
N THR A 170 -8.68 -8.18 17.80
CA THR A 170 -9.67 -8.16 16.72
C THR A 170 -9.11 -7.72 15.37
N GLY A 171 -7.79 -7.50 15.32
CA GLY A 171 -7.10 -6.94 14.17
C GLY A 171 -7.20 -7.81 12.93
N HIS A 172 -7.36 -9.13 13.08
CA HIS A 172 -7.50 -10.03 11.93
C HIS A 172 -8.89 -9.89 11.31
N PHE A 173 -9.94 -9.90 12.13
CA PHE A 173 -11.31 -9.65 11.68
C PHE A 173 -11.42 -8.31 10.94
N THR A 174 -10.94 -7.24 11.57
CA THR A 174 -11.09 -5.89 11.02
C THR A 174 -10.38 -5.72 9.68
N GLN A 175 -9.23 -6.38 9.47
CA GLN A 175 -8.56 -6.41 8.17
C GLN A 175 -9.36 -7.20 7.12
N MET A 176 -9.96 -8.33 7.47
CA MET A 176 -10.76 -9.13 6.53
C MET A 176 -11.95 -8.34 5.98
N VAL A 177 -12.56 -7.49 6.82
CA VAL A 177 -13.79 -6.75 6.49
C VAL A 177 -13.55 -5.26 6.26
N TRP A 178 -12.31 -4.86 5.96
CA TRP A 178 -12.00 -3.49 5.59
C TRP A 178 -12.52 -3.19 4.17
N ALA A 179 -13.45 -2.24 4.02
CA ALA A 179 -14.21 -2.03 2.77
C ALA A 179 -13.33 -1.79 1.56
N THR A 180 -12.28 -0.97 1.71
CA THR A 180 -11.39 -0.57 0.61
C THR A 180 -10.33 -1.62 0.26
N THR A 181 -10.10 -2.62 1.12
CA THR A 181 -9.20 -3.73 0.81
C THR A 181 -9.89 -4.66 -0.18
N TRP A 182 -9.31 -4.80 -1.38
CA TRP A 182 -9.91 -5.55 -2.47
C TRP A 182 -8.94 -6.50 -3.19
N LYS A 183 -7.67 -6.52 -2.80
CA LYS A 183 -6.72 -7.57 -3.20
C LYS A 183 -6.26 -8.36 -2.00
N ILE A 184 -6.09 -9.66 -2.20
CA ILE A 184 -5.51 -10.57 -1.20
C ILE A 184 -4.55 -11.54 -1.90
N GLY A 185 -3.45 -11.85 -1.24
CA GLY A 185 -2.59 -12.95 -1.64
C GLY A 185 -2.00 -13.62 -0.41
N CYS A 186 -1.97 -14.95 -0.41
CA CYS A 186 -1.54 -15.71 0.75
C CYS A 186 -0.36 -16.65 0.45
N GLY A 187 0.33 -17.05 1.50
CA GLY A 187 1.42 -18.00 1.52
C GLY A 187 1.28 -19.01 2.65
N TYR A 188 1.90 -20.18 2.47
CA TYR A 188 1.87 -21.27 3.43
C TYR A 188 3.24 -21.93 3.54
N ALA A 189 3.63 -22.26 4.77
CA ALA A 189 4.82 -23.06 5.03
C ALA A 189 4.57 -24.06 6.16
N ARG A 190 5.09 -25.27 5.98
CA ARG A 190 5.22 -26.27 7.04
C ARG A 190 6.68 -26.57 7.31
N TYR A 191 7.05 -26.57 8.58
CA TYR A 191 8.41 -26.78 9.05
C TYR A 191 8.44 -27.45 10.43
N PRO A 192 9.52 -28.13 10.81
CA PRO A 192 9.68 -28.66 12.17
C PRO A 192 9.58 -27.54 13.20
N SER A 193 8.80 -27.76 14.25
CA SER A 193 8.63 -26.77 15.31
C SER A 193 9.94 -26.55 16.07
N LYS A 194 10.27 -25.27 16.33
CA LYS A 194 11.44 -24.89 17.13
C LYS A 194 11.26 -25.26 18.61
N ASP A 195 10.03 -25.21 19.10
CA ASP A 195 9.70 -25.36 20.52
C ASP A 195 9.27 -26.78 20.91
N HIS A 196 8.92 -27.61 19.92
CA HIS A 196 8.28 -28.91 20.15
C HIS A 196 8.90 -30.03 19.29
N PRO A 197 9.68 -30.94 19.89
CA PRO A 197 10.23 -32.09 19.17
C PRO A 197 9.12 -32.95 18.53
N PHE A 198 9.36 -33.42 17.30
CA PHE A 198 8.42 -34.25 16.52
C PHE A 198 7.07 -33.59 16.18
N VAL A 199 6.98 -32.27 16.36
CA VAL A 199 5.83 -31.46 15.95
C VAL A 199 6.23 -30.60 14.76
N TYR A 200 5.27 -30.34 13.89
CA TYR A 200 5.41 -29.41 12.78
C TYR A 200 4.55 -28.18 13.03
N ASP A 201 5.14 -27.01 12.80
CA ASP A 201 4.43 -25.73 12.73
C ASP A 201 3.95 -25.50 11.29
N LEU A 202 2.71 -25.04 11.17
CA LEU A 202 2.02 -24.71 9.93
C LEU A 202 1.70 -23.22 9.97
N LEU A 203 2.48 -22.43 9.23
CA LEU A 203 2.35 -20.98 9.17
C LEU A 203 1.56 -20.58 7.93
N TYR A 204 0.49 -19.83 8.16
CA TYR A 204 -0.38 -19.25 7.15
C TYR A 204 -0.21 -17.74 7.20
N THR A 205 0.05 -17.13 6.05
CA THR A 205 0.20 -15.68 5.91
C THR A 205 -0.72 -15.20 4.81
N CYS A 206 -1.53 -14.18 5.05
CA CYS A 206 -2.28 -13.48 4.01
C CYS A 206 -1.94 -12.01 4.06
N ASP A 207 -1.53 -11.45 2.91
CA ASP A 207 -1.27 -10.04 2.71
C ASP A 207 -2.45 -9.39 1.96
N TYR A 208 -2.77 -8.15 2.31
CA TYR A 208 -3.99 -7.44 1.91
C TYR A 208 -3.69 -6.09 1.27
N GLY A 209 -4.27 -5.80 0.11
CA GLY A 209 -3.99 -4.60 -0.68
C GLY A 209 -5.24 -3.82 -1.11
N PRO A 210 -5.29 -2.49 -0.89
CA PRO A 210 -4.54 -1.77 0.14
C PRO A 210 -4.78 -2.36 1.54
N GLY A 211 -3.86 -2.14 2.47
CA GLY A 211 -4.03 -2.52 3.87
C GLY A 211 -5.22 -1.83 4.53
N GLY A 212 -5.72 -2.41 5.62
CA GLY A 212 -6.75 -1.83 6.48
C GLY A 212 -6.20 -1.42 7.84
N ASN A 213 -7.08 -1.43 8.85
CA ASN A 213 -6.74 -1.15 10.26
C ASN A 213 -6.11 0.22 10.51
N PHE A 214 -6.43 1.21 9.68
CA PHE A 214 -5.95 2.58 9.86
C PHE A 214 -6.65 3.25 11.04
N ILE A 215 -5.89 3.54 12.11
CA ILE A 215 -6.39 4.23 13.29
C ILE A 215 -6.99 5.58 12.89
N GLY A 216 -8.21 5.86 13.35
CA GLY A 216 -8.94 7.07 13.02
C GLY A 216 -9.65 7.06 11.66
N GLY A 217 -9.39 6.06 10.82
CA GLY A 217 -10.13 5.84 9.57
C GLY A 217 -11.46 5.13 9.79
N ASP A 218 -12.13 4.76 8.70
CA ASP A 218 -13.39 4.01 8.75
C ASP A 218 -13.20 2.61 8.18
N MET A 219 -13.65 1.58 8.92
CA MET A 219 -13.57 0.20 8.42
C MET A 219 -14.42 0.01 7.15
N TYR A 220 -15.63 0.57 7.13
CA TYR A 220 -16.57 0.60 6.02
C TYR A 220 -17.63 1.67 6.26
N GLU A 221 -18.45 2.01 5.28
CA GLU A 221 -19.59 2.93 5.46
C GLU A 221 -20.85 2.18 5.86
N ASP A 222 -21.55 2.63 6.92
CA ASP A 222 -22.83 2.05 7.31
C ASP A 222 -23.90 2.35 6.26
N GLY A 223 -24.74 1.36 5.94
CA GLY A 223 -25.88 1.58 5.09
C GLY A 223 -26.38 0.32 4.40
N GLU A 224 -27.39 0.48 3.56
CA GLU A 224 -27.87 -0.61 2.73
C GLU A 224 -26.75 -1.11 1.82
N ALA A 225 -26.62 -2.43 1.69
CA ALA A 225 -25.65 -3.02 0.79
C ALA A 225 -25.75 -2.39 -0.61
N CYS A 226 -24.61 -2.17 -1.25
CA CYS A 226 -24.49 -1.53 -2.56
C CYS A 226 -24.80 -0.03 -2.63
N SER A 227 -25.30 0.63 -1.57
CA SER A 227 -25.78 2.02 -1.68
C SER A 227 -24.68 3.07 -1.84
N GLN A 228 -23.43 2.73 -1.54
CA GLN A 228 -22.26 3.61 -1.65
C GLN A 228 -21.08 2.90 -2.33
N CYS A 229 -21.35 2.01 -3.28
CA CYS A 229 -20.28 1.35 -4.02
C CYS A 229 -19.37 2.36 -4.74
N PRO A 230 -18.04 2.20 -4.68
CA PRO A 230 -17.10 3.08 -5.37
C PRO A 230 -17.34 3.11 -6.88
N GLU A 231 -16.99 4.22 -7.54
CA GLU A 231 -17.03 4.30 -9.01
C GLU A 231 -16.17 3.20 -9.65
N GLY A 232 -16.55 2.75 -10.84
CA GLY A 232 -15.89 1.63 -11.51
C GLY A 232 -16.26 0.25 -10.95
N THR A 233 -17.25 0.17 -10.06
CA THR A 233 -17.78 -1.10 -9.55
C THR A 233 -19.26 -1.30 -9.91
N CYS A 234 -19.71 -2.54 -9.82
CA CYS A 234 -21.13 -2.94 -9.89
C CYS A 234 -21.50 -3.70 -8.61
N CYS A 235 -22.77 -3.85 -8.31
CA CYS A 235 -23.25 -4.60 -7.16
C CYS A 235 -24.64 -5.20 -7.41
N GLY A 236 -24.82 -6.48 -7.05
CA GLY A 236 -26.06 -7.20 -7.25
C GLY A 236 -26.57 -7.13 -8.69
N GLY A 237 -27.80 -6.64 -8.88
CA GLY A 237 -28.45 -6.57 -10.20
C GLY A 237 -27.70 -5.69 -11.21
N SER A 238 -26.97 -4.66 -10.77
CA SER A 238 -26.19 -3.82 -11.68
C SER A 238 -24.98 -4.53 -12.29
N CYS A 239 -24.52 -5.64 -11.68
CA CYS A 239 -23.53 -6.52 -12.30
C CYS A 239 -24.18 -7.39 -13.38
N ASP A 240 -25.38 -7.93 -13.11
CA ASP A 240 -26.14 -8.76 -14.06
C ASP A 240 -26.45 -7.96 -15.35
N GLU A 241 -26.83 -6.68 -15.22
CA GLU A 241 -27.06 -5.76 -16.34
C GLU A 241 -25.80 -5.52 -17.20
N GLN A 242 -24.62 -5.60 -16.60
CA GLN A 242 -23.33 -5.45 -17.26
C GLN A 242 -22.75 -6.79 -17.76
N GLY A 243 -23.46 -7.90 -17.55
CA GLY A 243 -22.99 -9.25 -17.90
C GLY A 243 -21.83 -9.74 -17.02
N ILE A 244 -21.67 -9.16 -15.83
CA ILE A 244 -20.61 -9.51 -14.87
C ILE A 244 -21.17 -10.51 -13.86
N GLU A 245 -20.56 -11.69 -13.77
CA GLU A 245 -20.96 -12.69 -12.78
C GLU A 245 -20.57 -12.24 -11.36
N SER A 246 -21.58 -11.90 -10.54
CA SER A 246 -21.41 -11.61 -9.13
C SER A 246 -21.99 -12.74 -8.27
N ARG A 247 -21.10 -13.50 -7.63
CA ARG A 247 -21.48 -14.55 -6.67
C ARG A 247 -21.95 -13.95 -5.35
N PHE A 248 -21.44 -12.77 -5.00
CA PHE A 248 -21.65 -12.09 -3.72
C PHE A 248 -22.44 -10.81 -3.97
N LYS A 249 -23.77 -10.92 -4.01
CA LYS A 249 -24.66 -9.84 -4.47
C LYS A 249 -24.63 -8.57 -3.61
N SER A 250 -24.09 -8.63 -2.40
CA SER A 250 -23.97 -7.48 -1.50
C SER A 250 -22.59 -6.83 -1.52
N LEU A 251 -21.68 -7.26 -2.42
CA LEU A 251 -20.34 -6.71 -2.56
C LEU A 251 -20.19 -5.87 -3.83
N CYS A 252 -19.45 -4.78 -3.71
CA CYS A 252 -19.06 -3.90 -4.80
C CYS A 252 -17.95 -4.57 -5.61
N LYS A 253 -18.28 -5.12 -6.77
CA LYS A 253 -17.35 -5.84 -7.63
C LYS A 253 -16.75 -4.89 -8.67
N PRO A 254 -15.42 -4.83 -8.81
CA PRO A 254 -14.79 -4.09 -9.90
C PRO A 254 -15.33 -4.50 -11.27
N THR A 255 -15.59 -3.52 -12.13
CA THR A 255 -16.09 -3.75 -13.50
C THR A 255 -14.96 -4.03 -14.49
N THR A 256 -13.72 -3.72 -14.09
CA THR A 256 -12.49 -3.94 -14.88
C THR A 256 -11.40 -4.55 -13.99
N PRO A 257 -10.37 -5.19 -14.59
CA PRO A 257 -9.18 -5.64 -13.85
C PRO A 257 -8.42 -4.52 -13.14
N ASP A 258 -8.67 -3.28 -13.57
CA ASP A 258 -8.11 -2.06 -13.00
C ASP A 258 -8.82 -1.63 -11.70
N GLY A 259 -9.72 -2.45 -11.15
CA GLY A 259 -10.27 -2.18 -9.82
C GLY A 259 -11.24 -0.99 -9.76
N PRO A 260 -11.63 -0.56 -8.55
CA PRO A 260 -12.45 0.64 -8.36
C PRO A 260 -11.69 1.90 -8.82
N SER A 261 -12.41 2.88 -9.36
CA SER A 261 -11.86 4.19 -9.75
C SER A 261 -11.87 5.16 -8.58
N THR A 262 -10.83 5.99 -8.49
CA THR A 262 -10.84 7.14 -7.59
C THR A 262 -11.69 8.24 -8.22
N ALA A 263 -12.91 8.43 -7.72
CA ALA A 263 -13.80 9.48 -8.16
C ALA A 263 -13.24 10.86 -7.80
N VAL A 264 -13.32 11.81 -8.74
CA VAL A 264 -12.98 13.21 -8.46
C VAL A 264 -14.23 13.90 -7.93
N SER A 265 -14.16 14.44 -6.71
CA SER A 265 -15.24 15.32 -6.24
C SER A 265 -15.37 16.50 -7.20
N LYS A 266 -16.53 16.62 -7.85
CA LYS A 266 -16.81 17.68 -8.82
C LYS A 266 -17.18 19.00 -8.15
N ASN A 267 -17.46 18.99 -6.84
CA ASN A 267 -17.86 20.18 -6.12
C ASN A 267 -16.70 21.19 -6.03
N GLY A 268 -16.88 22.37 -6.63
CA GLY A 268 -15.85 23.41 -6.64
C GLY A 268 -14.58 23.07 -7.42
N LEU A 269 -14.57 22.00 -8.22
CA LEU A 269 -13.40 21.55 -8.97
C LEU A 269 -13.06 22.52 -10.11
N ILE A 270 -11.81 23.01 -10.11
CA ILE A 270 -11.26 23.84 -11.20
C ILE A 270 -10.52 22.95 -12.19
N TRP A 271 -9.66 22.08 -11.67
CA TRP A 271 -8.80 21.19 -12.45
C TRP A 271 -8.30 20.06 -11.58
N ALA A 272 -8.18 18.86 -12.14
CA ALA A 272 -7.50 17.76 -11.48
C ALA A 272 -6.74 16.89 -12.48
N CYS A 273 -5.66 16.29 -11.98
CA CYS A 273 -4.96 15.19 -12.59
C CYS A 273 -4.81 14.09 -11.54
N LEU A 274 -5.46 12.95 -11.76
CA LEU A 274 -5.37 11.74 -10.93
C LEU A 274 -4.69 10.60 -11.69
N PHE A 275 -4.13 10.90 -12.87
CA PHE A 275 -3.49 9.93 -13.75
C PHE A 275 -4.38 8.73 -14.09
N ASN A 276 -5.69 8.93 -14.10
CA ASN A 276 -6.70 7.96 -14.51
C ASN A 276 -7.28 8.33 -15.89
N ASN A 277 -8.11 7.45 -16.43
CA ASN A 277 -8.74 7.66 -17.74
C ASN A 277 -9.62 8.93 -17.78
N GLU A 278 -10.29 9.27 -16.68
CA GLU A 278 -11.14 10.47 -16.59
C GLU A 278 -10.34 11.77 -16.74
N THR A 279 -9.11 11.82 -16.21
CA THR A 279 -8.29 13.03 -16.15
C THR A 279 -7.10 13.05 -17.12
N GLN A 280 -7.00 12.07 -18.02
CA GLN A 280 -5.87 11.91 -18.94
C GLN A 280 -5.53 13.20 -19.72
N GLU A 281 -6.53 13.92 -20.22
CA GLU A 281 -6.35 15.18 -20.96
C GLU A 281 -5.79 16.31 -20.08
N SER A 282 -6.20 16.35 -18.82
CA SER A 282 -5.70 17.29 -17.82
C SER A 282 -4.27 16.95 -17.37
N CYS A 283 -3.90 15.67 -17.41
CA CYS A 283 -2.61 15.13 -16.97
C CYS A 283 -1.49 15.23 -18.02
N LYS A 284 -1.69 15.89 -19.15
CA LYS A 284 -0.62 16.09 -20.14
C LYS A 284 0.52 16.90 -19.53
N ILE A 285 1.75 16.41 -19.67
CA ILE A 285 2.95 17.00 -19.09
C ILE A 285 4.02 17.30 -20.14
N THR A 286 4.93 18.18 -19.77
CA THR A 286 6.26 18.36 -20.38
C THR A 286 7.30 18.29 -19.27
N ASP A 287 8.40 17.59 -19.50
CA ASP A 287 9.48 17.43 -18.54
C ASP A 287 10.84 17.91 -19.06
N ASP A 288 11.72 18.27 -18.11
CA ASP A 288 13.10 18.66 -18.36
C ASP A 288 14.03 17.96 -17.34
N PRO A 289 15.00 17.14 -17.77
CA PRO A 289 15.25 16.74 -19.16
C PRO A 289 14.05 15.96 -19.75
N PRO A 290 13.92 15.90 -21.08
CA PRO A 290 12.85 15.14 -21.71
C PRO A 290 12.85 13.68 -21.26
N GLN A 291 11.68 13.14 -20.92
CA GLN A 291 11.48 11.78 -20.39
C GLN A 291 12.09 11.53 -19.00
N ALA A 292 12.40 12.58 -18.24
CA ALA A 292 12.79 12.47 -16.84
C ALA A 292 11.69 11.85 -15.97
N PHE A 293 10.42 12.02 -16.33
CA PHE A 293 9.28 11.50 -15.60
C PHE A 293 8.60 10.35 -16.36
N LYS A 294 8.36 9.24 -15.66
CA LYS A 294 7.73 8.03 -16.18
C LYS A 294 6.32 7.92 -15.62
N HIS A 295 5.36 7.66 -16.50
CA HIS A 295 4.01 7.29 -16.07
C HIS A 295 4.01 5.84 -15.58
N ARG A 296 3.50 5.63 -14.38
CA ARG A 296 3.28 4.31 -13.78
C ARG A 296 1.78 4.12 -13.67
N THR A 297 1.26 2.97 -14.10
CA THR A 297 -0.17 2.67 -14.02
C THR A 297 -0.37 1.59 -12.99
N LEU A 298 -1.20 1.86 -11.98
CA LEU A 298 -1.53 0.94 -10.90
C LEU A 298 -3.05 0.78 -10.85
N PHE A 299 -3.57 -0.28 -11.47
CA PHE A 299 -5.02 -0.46 -11.58
C PHE A 299 -5.66 0.75 -12.32
N SER A 300 -6.73 1.33 -11.80
CA SER A 300 -7.53 2.38 -12.46
C SER A 300 -6.89 3.76 -12.45
N SER A 301 -5.81 3.93 -11.67
CA SER A 301 -5.14 5.21 -11.46
C SER A 301 -3.64 5.03 -11.63
N GLY A 302 -2.99 6.02 -12.23
CA GLY A 302 -1.55 6.06 -12.36
C GLY A 302 -0.89 6.97 -11.34
N PHE A 303 0.41 7.13 -11.50
CA PHE A 303 1.19 8.20 -10.89
C PHE A 303 2.36 8.53 -11.81
N LEU A 304 2.92 9.71 -11.62
CA LEU A 304 4.12 10.13 -12.32
C LEU A 304 5.34 9.99 -11.41
N GLU A 305 6.43 9.41 -11.90
CA GLU A 305 7.63 9.15 -11.10
C GLU A 305 8.91 9.60 -11.79
N THR A 306 9.85 10.13 -11.02
CA THR A 306 11.25 10.32 -11.45
C THR A 306 12.21 9.79 -10.40
N VAL A 307 13.41 9.42 -10.84
CA VAL A 307 14.58 9.14 -9.99
C VAL A 307 15.71 10.03 -10.49
N VAL A 308 16.27 10.84 -9.60
CA VAL A 308 17.27 11.87 -9.91
C VAL A 308 18.55 11.58 -9.16
N GLU A 309 19.68 11.57 -9.89
CA GLU A 309 21.01 11.34 -9.34
C GLU A 309 21.59 12.59 -8.66
N GLY A 310 22.62 12.39 -7.84
CA GLY A 310 23.38 13.49 -7.22
C GLY A 310 23.86 14.52 -8.23
N GLY A 311 23.54 15.80 -7.97
CA GLY A 311 23.96 16.94 -8.80
C GLY A 311 23.00 17.25 -9.94
N GLN A 312 21.92 16.49 -10.06
CA GLN A 312 20.93 16.65 -11.13
C GLN A 312 19.62 17.24 -10.61
N ARG A 313 18.77 17.63 -11.58
CA ARG A 313 17.40 18.05 -11.34
C ARG A 313 16.49 17.53 -12.44
N ALA A 314 15.23 17.33 -12.09
CA ALA A 314 14.15 17.06 -13.03
C ALA A 314 12.98 17.99 -12.74
N GLU A 315 12.37 18.52 -13.78
CA GLU A 315 11.20 19.37 -13.71
C GLU A 315 10.05 18.77 -14.53
N VAL A 316 8.83 18.94 -14.06
CA VAL A 316 7.62 18.57 -14.79
C VAL A 316 6.65 19.75 -14.76
N THR A 317 6.00 20.02 -15.89
CA THR A 317 4.94 21.04 -16.01
C THR A 317 3.70 20.43 -16.64
N PHE A 318 2.54 20.67 -16.06
CA PHE A 318 1.25 20.27 -16.62
C PHE A 318 0.84 21.27 -17.71
N SER A 319 0.49 20.76 -18.89
CA SER A 319 0.24 21.59 -20.07
C SER A 319 -1.01 22.46 -19.93
N ARG A 320 -1.99 22.04 -19.12
CA ARG A 320 -3.26 22.74 -18.95
C ARG A 320 -3.09 23.95 -18.02
N LEU A 321 -3.42 25.14 -18.55
CA LEU A 321 -3.48 26.36 -17.77
C LEU A 321 -4.67 26.34 -16.81
N ILE A 322 -4.43 26.76 -15.58
CA ILE A 322 -5.47 27.02 -14.58
C ILE A 322 -5.72 28.52 -14.56
N LYS A 323 -6.97 28.93 -14.77
CA LYS A 323 -7.39 30.32 -14.58
C LYS A 323 -7.96 30.47 -13.19
N GLY A 324 -7.27 31.21 -12.32
CA GLY A 324 -7.88 31.63 -11.07
C GLY A 324 -9.02 32.61 -11.32
N GLY A 325 -10.09 32.48 -10.53
CA GLY A 325 -11.23 33.39 -10.55
C GLY A 325 -10.97 34.65 -9.70
N THR A 326 -12.03 35.33 -9.30
CA THR A 326 -11.97 36.43 -8.30
C THR A 326 -11.85 35.92 -6.86
N THR A 327 -11.73 34.62 -6.68
CA THR A 327 -11.65 33.95 -5.38
C THR A 327 -10.37 33.12 -5.32
N PRO A 328 -9.73 33.00 -4.16
CA PRO A 328 -8.63 32.08 -3.96
C PRO A 328 -8.98 30.65 -4.37
N PHE A 329 -7.98 29.89 -4.79
CA PHE A 329 -8.12 28.46 -5.04
C PHE A 329 -7.11 27.66 -4.19
N CYS A 330 -7.51 26.44 -3.83
CA CYS A 330 -6.69 25.50 -3.12
C CYS A 330 -6.13 24.48 -4.10
N MET A 331 -4.81 24.44 -4.24
CA MET A 331 -4.12 23.33 -4.89
C MET A 331 -3.67 22.33 -3.84
N THR A 332 -4.12 21.10 -3.95
CA THR A 332 -3.58 19.98 -3.18
C THR A 332 -2.80 19.05 -4.09
N ILE A 333 -1.62 18.65 -3.66
CA ILE A 333 -0.82 17.60 -4.29
C ILE A 333 -0.64 16.44 -3.32
N GLU A 334 -0.84 15.23 -3.83
CA GLU A 334 -0.48 14.00 -3.15
C GLU A 334 0.78 13.43 -3.78
N TYR A 335 1.82 13.24 -2.97
CA TYR A 335 3.15 12.87 -3.46
C TYR A 335 3.95 12.06 -2.44
N SER A 336 5.04 11.46 -2.90
CA SER A 336 6.07 10.89 -2.04
C SER A 336 7.45 11.22 -2.60
N LYS A 337 8.42 11.48 -1.73
CA LYS A 337 9.83 11.66 -2.12
C LYS A 337 10.75 11.03 -1.09
N GLY A 338 11.95 10.64 -1.49
CA GLY A 338 12.91 10.07 -0.57
C GLY A 338 14.13 9.47 -1.25
N PRO A 339 15.01 8.82 -0.48
CA PRO A 339 16.13 8.09 -1.06
C PRO A 339 15.63 6.95 -1.95
N ASN A 340 16.34 6.68 -3.03
CA ASN A 340 16.00 5.59 -3.94
C ASN A 340 16.37 4.21 -3.37
N MET A 341 17.20 4.15 -2.32
CA MET A 341 17.45 2.96 -1.51
C MET A 341 17.18 3.25 -0.04
N ALA A 342 16.53 2.31 0.65
CA ALA A 342 16.28 2.43 2.08
C ALA A 342 17.58 2.49 2.88
N GLY A 343 17.56 3.23 3.99
CA GLY A 343 18.74 3.46 4.85
C GLY A 343 19.64 4.63 4.40
N GLU A 344 19.52 5.09 3.15
CA GLU A 344 20.25 6.27 2.69
C GLU A 344 19.64 7.58 3.22
N ARG A 345 20.46 8.64 3.24
CA ARG A 345 20.00 9.95 3.71
C ARG A 345 19.04 10.57 2.70
N SER A 346 17.86 10.98 3.16
CA SER A 346 16.97 11.83 2.36
C SER A 346 17.58 13.22 2.21
N ASN A 347 17.94 13.59 0.97
CA ASN A 347 18.55 14.87 0.66
C ASN A 347 18.11 15.35 -0.72
N SER A 348 16.91 15.92 -0.79
CA SER A 348 16.33 16.44 -2.01
C SER A 348 15.47 17.67 -1.73
N THR A 349 15.43 18.58 -2.70
CA THR A 349 14.57 19.77 -2.66
C THR A 349 13.44 19.57 -3.66
N LEU A 350 12.20 19.65 -3.18
CA LEU A 350 11.00 19.68 -4.02
C LEU A 350 10.44 21.09 -4.00
N ARG A 351 10.10 21.64 -5.16
CA ARG A 351 9.57 22.99 -5.32
C ARG A 351 8.33 22.98 -6.20
N LEU A 352 7.29 23.71 -5.79
CA LEU A 352 6.19 24.08 -6.67
C LEU A 352 6.68 25.17 -7.62
N LEU A 353 6.43 25.00 -8.92
CA LEU A 353 6.65 26.01 -9.94
C LEU A 353 5.29 26.52 -10.43
N LEU A 354 5.05 27.82 -10.33
CA LEU A 354 3.92 28.46 -11.00
C LEU A 354 4.44 29.46 -12.01
N THR A 355 4.10 29.28 -13.27
CA THR A 355 4.49 30.20 -14.36
C THR A 355 3.25 30.71 -15.07
N SER A 356 3.33 31.89 -15.68
CA SER A 356 2.24 32.41 -16.49
C SER A 356 2.74 32.81 -17.87
N PRO A 357 2.15 32.27 -18.97
CA PRO A 357 2.48 32.74 -20.31
C PRO A 357 2.02 34.20 -20.54
N ALA A 358 1.08 34.70 -19.72
CA ALA A 358 0.61 36.09 -19.78
C ALA A 358 1.58 37.07 -19.10
N LEU A 359 2.45 36.59 -18.21
CA LEU A 359 3.43 37.39 -17.50
C LEU A 359 4.73 36.58 -17.33
N PRO A 360 5.65 36.62 -18.30
CA PRO A 360 6.84 35.75 -18.32
C PRO A 360 7.79 35.90 -17.11
N LEU A 361 7.73 37.02 -16.40
CA LEU A 361 8.51 37.26 -15.18
C LEU A 361 7.81 36.75 -13.90
N PHE A 362 6.56 36.30 -14.01
CA PHE A 362 5.82 35.71 -12.89
C PHE A 362 6.28 34.28 -12.68
N GLN A 363 6.99 34.06 -11.59
CA GLN A 363 7.36 32.75 -11.10
C GLN A 363 7.16 32.70 -9.59
N VAL A 364 6.38 31.73 -9.13
CA VAL A 364 6.34 31.37 -7.71
C VAL A 364 7.12 30.07 -7.54
N ASP A 365 8.03 30.10 -6.58
CA ASP A 365 8.82 28.96 -6.16
C ASP A 365 8.62 28.76 -4.66
N ALA A 366 8.00 27.65 -4.28
CA ALA A 366 7.74 27.30 -2.89
C ALA A 366 8.31 25.91 -2.58
N GLU A 367 9.22 25.83 -1.60
CA GLU A 367 9.80 24.57 -1.15
C GLU A 367 8.75 23.73 -0.41
N MET A 368 8.67 22.45 -0.78
CA MET A 368 7.72 21.49 -0.29
C MET A 368 8.39 20.45 0.60
N GLY A 369 8.11 20.51 1.91
CA GLY A 369 8.37 19.46 2.88
C GLY A 369 9.84 19.06 3.09
N ARG A 370 10.28 18.99 4.34
CA ARG A 370 11.61 18.42 4.67
C ARG A 370 11.50 16.92 4.90
N GLY A 371 12.32 16.14 4.18
CA GLY A 371 12.64 14.72 4.38
C GLY A 371 11.62 13.83 5.09
N VAL A 372 10.61 13.32 4.38
CA VAL A 372 9.73 12.26 4.92
C VAL A 372 9.49 11.21 3.84
N SER A 373 9.72 9.94 4.17
CA SER A 373 9.35 8.78 3.35
C SER A 373 7.88 8.45 3.56
N GLY A 374 7.15 8.22 2.48
CA GLY A 374 5.71 7.92 2.51
C GLY A 374 4.88 8.93 1.71
N GLN A 375 3.61 8.59 1.51
CA GLN A 375 2.64 9.39 0.77
C GLN A 375 2.15 10.54 1.66
N GLN A 376 2.16 11.75 1.10
CA GLN A 376 1.84 12.99 1.80
C GLN A 376 0.91 13.83 0.94
N THR A 377 0.05 14.60 1.61
CA THR A 377 -0.75 15.64 0.97
C THR A 377 -0.24 17.00 1.40
N TYR A 378 -0.03 17.91 0.45
CA TYR A 378 0.33 19.29 0.72
C TYR A 378 -0.62 20.24 -0.01
N GLY A 379 -1.10 21.26 0.69
CA GLY A 379 -2.08 22.22 0.20
C GLY A 379 -1.53 23.64 0.12
N PHE A 380 -1.79 24.32 -1.00
CA PHE A 380 -1.44 25.71 -1.24
C PHE A 380 -2.72 26.52 -1.47
N SER A 381 -2.95 27.52 -0.61
CA SER A 381 -3.97 28.53 -0.88
C SER A 381 -3.37 29.66 -1.71
N MET A 382 -3.91 29.89 -2.90
CA MET A 382 -3.39 30.86 -3.85
C MET A 382 -4.46 31.86 -4.25
N ASP A 383 -4.07 33.14 -4.28
CA ASP A 383 -4.89 34.24 -4.78
C ASP A 383 -4.22 34.82 -6.03
N ILE A 384 -4.39 34.11 -7.15
CA ILE A 384 -3.77 34.46 -8.45
C ILE A 384 -4.88 34.56 -9.49
N SER A 385 -5.11 35.75 -10.04
CA SER A 385 -6.12 35.99 -11.08
C SER A 385 -5.62 35.73 -12.50
N LEU A 386 -4.32 35.50 -12.68
CA LEU A 386 -3.71 35.22 -13.97
C LEU A 386 -3.84 33.73 -14.32
N PRO A 387 -3.90 33.36 -15.62
CA PRO A 387 -3.73 31.98 -16.04
C PRO A 387 -2.33 31.49 -15.67
N VAL A 388 -2.23 30.39 -14.91
CA VAL A 388 -0.97 29.79 -14.46
C VAL A 388 -0.83 28.35 -14.92
N GLN A 389 0.39 27.94 -15.22
CA GLN A 389 0.80 26.56 -15.38
C GLN A 389 1.36 26.05 -14.04
N ILE A 390 1.00 24.81 -13.70
CA ILE A 390 1.55 24.12 -12.55
C ILE A 390 2.74 23.29 -13.01
N GLY A 391 3.84 23.39 -12.30
CA GLY A 391 4.95 22.47 -12.41
C GLY A 391 5.59 22.14 -11.06
N PHE A 392 6.52 21.20 -11.08
CA PHE A 392 7.29 20.79 -9.92
C PHE A 392 8.75 20.62 -10.33
N SER A 393 9.66 21.13 -9.50
CA SER A 393 11.11 20.95 -9.66
C SER A 393 11.62 20.06 -8.54
N PHE A 394 12.35 19.01 -8.89
CA PHE A 394 12.97 18.09 -7.96
C PHE A 394 14.47 18.06 -8.19
N SER A 395 15.26 18.43 -7.18
CA SER A 395 16.71 18.50 -7.28
C SER A 395 17.41 17.74 -6.16
N VAL A 396 18.56 17.16 -6.51
CA VAL A 396 19.38 16.34 -5.61
C VAL A 396 20.80 16.92 -5.57
N PRO A 397 21.34 17.29 -4.40
CA PRO A 397 22.69 17.84 -4.30
C PRO A 397 23.78 16.84 -4.75
N GLU A 398 24.89 17.33 -5.30
CA GLU A 398 26.00 16.52 -5.88
C GLU A 398 26.51 15.39 -4.99
N ASN A 399 26.60 15.63 -3.67
CA ASN A 399 27.09 14.65 -2.70
C ASN A 399 25.98 13.76 -2.10
N SER A 400 24.87 13.58 -2.81
CA SER A 400 23.75 12.74 -2.36
C SER A 400 23.54 11.57 -3.31
N THR A 401 23.06 10.47 -2.76
CA THR A 401 22.62 9.31 -3.55
C THR A 401 21.32 9.62 -4.28
N ALA A 402 20.98 8.80 -5.27
CA ALA A 402 19.76 8.94 -6.05
C ALA A 402 18.52 9.08 -5.16
N GLN A 403 17.63 10.00 -5.50
CA GLN A 403 16.37 10.23 -4.79
C GLN A 403 15.21 10.07 -5.76
N TYR A 404 14.07 9.59 -5.29
CA TYR A 404 12.85 9.49 -6.09
C TYR A 404 11.85 10.59 -5.72
N PHE A 405 10.97 10.88 -6.67
CA PHE A 405 9.79 11.73 -6.48
C PHE A 405 8.63 11.17 -7.29
N SER A 406 7.50 10.96 -6.63
CA SER A 406 6.27 10.43 -7.23
C SER A 406 5.09 11.37 -6.95
N ILE A 407 4.26 11.63 -7.96
CA ILE A 407 3.05 12.46 -7.90
C ILE A 407 1.85 11.56 -8.16
N TYR A 408 0.98 11.39 -7.16
CA TYR A 408 -0.21 10.51 -7.24
C TYR A 408 -1.45 11.26 -7.68
N LYS A 409 -1.62 12.52 -7.26
CA LYS A 409 -2.66 13.40 -7.79
C LYS A 409 -2.33 14.85 -7.54
N VAL A 410 -2.89 15.72 -8.38
CA VAL A 410 -2.91 17.16 -8.19
C VAL A 410 -4.33 17.65 -8.44
N VAL A 411 -4.92 18.34 -7.47
CA VAL A 411 -6.32 18.80 -7.50
C VAL A 411 -6.36 20.28 -7.16
N ASN A 412 -7.14 21.03 -7.92
CA ASN A 412 -7.39 22.45 -7.70
C ASN A 412 -8.88 22.67 -7.51
N THR A 413 -9.25 23.29 -6.41
CA THR A 413 -10.65 23.61 -6.06
C THR A 413 -10.80 25.07 -5.69
N HIS A 414 -12.02 25.61 -5.83
CA HIS A 414 -12.35 26.94 -5.35
C HIS A 414 -12.28 27.03 -3.82
N GLY A 415 -11.81 28.16 -3.30
CA GLY A 415 -11.67 28.42 -1.87
C GLY A 415 -10.25 28.22 -1.34
N ALA A 416 -10.03 28.56 -0.08
CA ALA A 416 -8.77 28.26 0.62
C ALA A 416 -8.73 26.79 1.04
N CYS A 417 -7.52 26.25 1.20
CA CYS A 417 -7.34 24.89 1.70
C CYS A 417 -7.87 24.78 3.13
N GLN A 418 -8.66 23.73 3.38
CA GLN A 418 -9.13 23.37 4.71
C GLN A 418 -8.14 22.35 5.29
N TYR A 419 -7.62 22.64 6.48
CA TYR A 419 -6.61 21.81 7.16
C TYR A 419 -7.21 21.14 8.39
#